data_AF-A0A2N9JAS1-F1
#
_entry.id   AF-A0A2N9JAS1-F1
#
_cell.length_a   1.000
_cell.length_b   1.000
_cell.length_c   1.000
_cell.angle_alpha   90.00
_cell.angle_beta   90.00
_cell.angle_gamma   90.00
#
_symmetry.space_group_name_H-M   'P 1'
#
loop_
_entity.id
_entity.type
_entity.pdbx_description
1 polymer ?
#
loop_
_entity_poly.entity_id
_entity_poly.type
_entity_poly.pdbx_seq_one_letter_code
_entity_poly.pdbx_strand_id
1 'polypeptide(L)'
;MAGRKPTPAVSAFLQPIRRALRCLTETPLSVSAMHHYELDKPYSWSLNDAMGVSLRGLERRDGMLYGYMAWKLIKDPGPLGPFRVTTLGYDYSMTLGNRELWAMHWHPEGRSNFREPHLHLKPMANAEGRPEHLPTPRMMFETAVRWAIEFGAEPIMPTWDDILSDTEQGHVRHRTWSQRIRDLIPS
;
A
#
# COMPACT_ATOMS: atom_id res chain seq x y z
N MET A 1 0.00 5.93 -11.94
CA MET A 1 1.16 6.13 -12.84
C MET A 1 0.79 5.73 -14.25
N ALA A 2 1.22 6.51 -15.24
CA ALA A 2 0.80 6.37 -16.64
C ALA A 2 1.97 5.99 -17.56
N GLY A 3 1.66 5.45 -18.74
CA GLY A 3 2.68 5.07 -19.73
C GLY A 3 2.12 4.95 -21.15
N ARG A 4 3.03 4.93 -22.12
CA ARG A 4 2.70 4.82 -23.55
C ARG A 4 2.24 3.42 -23.98
N LYS A 5 2.56 2.40 -23.18
CA LYS A 5 2.19 0.99 -23.38
C LYS A 5 1.78 0.37 -22.03
N PRO A 6 0.97 -0.71 -22.02
CA PRO A 6 0.55 -1.42 -20.81
C PRO A 6 1.70 -1.81 -19.87
N THR A 7 2.69 -2.55 -20.37
CA THR A 7 3.80 -3.06 -19.54
C THR A 7 4.65 -1.96 -18.91
N PRO A 8 5.06 -0.90 -19.63
CA PRO A 8 5.71 0.26 -19.01
C PRO A 8 4.86 0.96 -17.94
N ALA A 9 3.54 1.09 -18.12
CA ALA A 9 2.67 1.72 -17.12
C ALA A 9 2.62 0.88 -15.83
N VAL A 10 2.54 -0.45 -15.95
CA VAL A 10 2.59 -1.36 -14.80
C VAL A 10 3.97 -1.38 -14.15
N SER A 11 5.04 -1.37 -14.94
CA SER A 11 6.41 -1.32 -14.41
C SER A 11 6.64 -0.04 -13.60
N ALA A 12 6.24 1.11 -14.16
CA ALA A 12 6.27 2.38 -13.45
C ALA A 12 5.46 2.31 -12.15
N PHE A 13 4.29 1.68 -12.18
CA PHE A 13 3.47 1.47 -10.99
C PHE A 13 4.13 0.62 -9.90
N LEU A 14 4.76 -0.49 -10.26
CA LEU A 14 5.35 -1.43 -9.29
C LEU A 14 6.75 -1.03 -8.81
N GLN A 15 7.47 -0.21 -9.58
CA GLN A 15 8.84 0.18 -9.24
C GLN A 15 8.98 0.91 -7.89
N PRO A 16 8.17 1.94 -7.55
CA PRO A 16 8.28 2.61 -6.26
C PRO A 16 7.94 1.66 -5.09
N ILE A 17 6.90 0.83 -5.23
CA ILE A 17 6.53 -0.19 -4.24
C ILE A 17 7.71 -1.14 -3.97
N ARG A 18 8.39 -1.62 -5.02
CA ARG A 18 9.58 -2.47 -4.89
C ARG A 18 10.76 -1.74 -4.24
N ARG A 19 10.96 -0.46 -4.55
CA ARG A 19 12.01 0.36 -3.93
C ARG A 19 11.73 0.60 -2.44
N ALA A 20 10.47 0.84 -2.08
CA ALA A 20 10.05 0.96 -0.70
C ALA A 20 10.27 -0.35 0.07
N LEU A 21 9.82 -1.49 -0.47
CA LEU A 21 10.00 -2.80 0.17
C LEU A 21 11.47 -3.13 0.44
N ARG A 22 12.38 -2.75 -0.48
CA ARG A 22 13.84 -2.93 -0.33
C ARG A 22 14.45 -2.18 0.86
N CYS A 23 13.73 -1.24 1.47
CA CYS A 23 14.16 -0.62 2.72
C CYS A 23 14.06 -1.59 3.90
N LEU A 24 13.21 -2.63 3.84
CA LEU A 24 12.98 -3.58 4.92
C LEU A 24 13.49 -4.99 4.63
N THR A 25 13.44 -5.44 3.38
CA THR A 25 13.76 -6.83 3.03
C THR A 25 14.28 -6.99 1.60
N GLU A 26 15.05 -8.04 1.37
CA GLU A 26 15.42 -8.50 0.02
C GLU A 26 14.35 -9.40 -0.61
N THR A 27 13.37 -9.86 0.17
CA THR A 27 12.26 -10.68 -0.32
C THR A 27 11.51 -9.96 -1.44
N PRO A 28 11.26 -10.63 -2.59
CA PRO A 28 10.61 -9.99 -3.71
C PRO A 28 9.12 -9.74 -3.45
N LEU A 29 8.59 -8.73 -4.15
CA LEU A 29 7.17 -8.49 -4.29
C LEU A 29 6.56 -9.55 -5.24
N SER A 30 5.66 -10.38 -4.74
CA SER A 30 4.90 -11.31 -5.56
C SER A 30 3.83 -10.55 -6.34
N VAL A 31 3.76 -10.74 -7.66
CA VAL A 31 2.78 -10.08 -8.52
C VAL A 31 2.04 -11.16 -9.28
N SER A 32 0.71 -11.06 -9.37
CA SER A 32 -0.11 -11.96 -10.19
C SER A 32 0.41 -11.92 -11.63
N ALA A 33 1.18 -12.94 -12.03
CA ALA A 33 1.97 -12.91 -13.24
C ALA A 33 1.11 -13.15 -14.49
N MET A 34 1.25 -12.29 -15.49
CA MET A 34 0.82 -12.57 -16.87
C MET A 34 1.86 -12.07 -17.87
N HIS A 35 2.00 -12.78 -18.98
CA HIS A 35 2.87 -12.39 -20.10
C HIS A 35 2.40 -11.08 -20.76
N HIS A 36 1.11 -10.75 -20.63
CA HIS A 36 0.50 -9.52 -21.14
C HIS A 36 -0.52 -8.96 -20.15
N TYR A 37 -0.49 -7.63 -19.96
CA TYR A 37 -1.49 -6.92 -19.15
C TYR A 37 -2.65 -6.47 -20.02
N GLU A 38 -3.85 -6.89 -19.63
CA GLU A 38 -5.12 -6.56 -20.25
C GLU A 38 -5.75 -5.35 -19.55
N LEU A 39 -6.53 -4.58 -20.32
CA LEU A 39 -7.32 -3.49 -19.76
C LEU A 39 -8.46 -4.03 -18.90
N ASP A 40 -8.79 -3.29 -17.84
CA ASP A 40 -9.90 -3.52 -16.92
C ASP A 40 -9.92 -4.85 -16.16
N LYS A 41 -8.95 -5.73 -16.41
CA LYS A 41 -8.74 -6.97 -15.67
C LYS A 41 -8.10 -6.68 -14.30
N PRO A 42 -8.61 -7.26 -13.20
CA PRO A 42 -7.99 -7.13 -11.90
C PRO A 42 -6.70 -7.96 -11.82
N TYR A 43 -5.71 -7.37 -11.17
CA TYR A 43 -4.41 -7.94 -10.83
C TYR A 43 -4.13 -7.64 -9.36
N SER A 44 -3.14 -8.33 -8.80
CA SER A 44 -2.70 -8.04 -7.44
C SER A 44 -1.20 -8.19 -7.27
N TRP A 45 -0.71 -7.62 -6.19
CA TRP A 45 0.58 -8.01 -5.61
C TRP A 45 0.40 -8.34 -4.13
N SER A 46 1.29 -9.17 -3.60
CA SER A 46 1.40 -9.46 -2.17
C SER A 46 2.86 -9.56 -1.74
N LEU A 47 3.10 -9.40 -0.45
CA LEU A 47 4.41 -9.65 0.15
C LEU A 47 4.60 -11.16 0.33
N ASN A 48 5.66 -11.70 -0.28
CA ASN A 48 6.09 -13.09 -0.09
C ASN A 48 4.95 -14.10 -0.27
N ASP A 49 4.22 -14.03 -1.39
CA ASP A 49 3.05 -14.87 -1.66
C ASP A 49 1.99 -14.86 -0.53
N ALA A 50 1.75 -13.66 0.02
CA ALA A 50 0.86 -13.39 1.15
C ALA A 50 1.31 -13.96 2.51
N MET A 51 2.53 -14.51 2.61
CA MET A 51 3.10 -14.94 3.89
C MET A 51 3.66 -13.76 4.71
N GLY A 52 3.75 -12.57 4.12
CA GLY A 52 4.37 -11.42 4.77
C GLY A 52 5.89 -11.53 4.86
N VAL A 53 6.50 -10.51 5.45
CA VAL A 53 7.96 -10.41 5.60
C VAL A 53 8.32 -10.16 7.05
N SER A 54 9.36 -10.85 7.53
CA SER A 54 9.91 -10.64 8.86
C SER A 54 10.64 -9.30 8.92
N LEU A 55 10.47 -8.58 10.04
CA LEU A 55 11.03 -7.26 10.26
C LEU A 55 12.31 -7.37 11.10
N ARG A 56 13.43 -6.94 10.51
CA ARG A 56 14.72 -6.90 11.22
C ARG A 56 14.62 -6.05 12.48
N GLY A 57 15.30 -6.43 13.56
CA GLY A 57 15.26 -5.74 14.86
C GLY A 57 14.02 -6.04 15.72
N LEU A 58 13.04 -6.76 15.17
CA LEU A 58 11.81 -7.17 15.86
C LEU A 58 11.65 -8.69 15.93
N GLU A 59 12.70 -9.46 15.66
CA GLU A 59 12.67 -10.93 15.57
C GLU A 59 12.23 -11.56 16.90
N ARG A 60 12.70 -11.02 18.03
CA ARG A 60 12.29 -11.50 19.37
C ARG A 60 10.82 -11.29 19.70
N ARG A 61 10.13 -10.46 18.92
CA ARG A 61 8.71 -10.14 19.06
C ARG A 61 7.90 -10.67 17.90
N ASP A 62 8.48 -11.56 17.07
CA ASP A 62 7.88 -12.09 15.85
C ASP A 62 7.27 -10.98 14.99
N GLY A 63 8.04 -9.91 14.75
CA GLY A 63 7.59 -8.76 14.00
C GLY A 63 7.43 -9.07 12.52
N MET A 64 6.21 -8.89 11.99
CA MET A 64 5.89 -9.17 10.59
C MET A 64 5.17 -7.98 9.95
N LEU A 65 5.47 -7.73 8.67
CA LEU A 65 4.71 -6.85 7.80
C LEU A 65 4.00 -7.67 6.73
N TYR A 66 2.69 -7.49 6.61
CA TYR A 66 1.86 -8.04 5.55
C TYR A 66 1.47 -6.92 4.59
N GLY A 67 1.30 -7.28 3.32
CA GLY A 67 0.87 -6.33 2.32
C GLY A 67 0.24 -7.02 1.13
N TYR A 68 -0.88 -6.46 0.70
CA TYR A 68 -1.65 -6.85 -0.47
C TYR A 68 -2.24 -5.62 -1.14
N MET A 69 -2.27 -5.60 -2.46
CA MET A 69 -3.04 -4.60 -3.21
C MET A 69 -3.66 -5.23 -4.45
N ALA A 70 -4.94 -4.94 -4.67
CA ALA A 70 -5.63 -5.17 -5.93
C ALA A 70 -5.59 -3.91 -6.79
N TRP A 71 -5.37 -4.08 -8.09
CA TRP A 71 -5.25 -2.99 -9.06
C TRP A 71 -5.70 -3.44 -10.45
N LYS A 72 -5.95 -2.49 -11.35
CA LYS A 72 -6.18 -2.78 -12.77
C LYS A 72 -5.56 -1.72 -13.67
N LEU A 73 -5.29 -2.10 -14.92
CA LEU A 73 -4.87 -1.18 -15.95
C LEU A 73 -6.09 -0.59 -16.65
N ILE A 74 -6.13 0.73 -16.81
CA ILE A 74 -7.21 1.45 -17.50
C ILE A 74 -6.65 2.32 -18.62
N LYS A 75 -7.53 2.71 -19.54
CA LYS A 75 -7.25 3.83 -20.44
C LYS A 75 -7.44 5.14 -19.69
N ASP A 76 -6.45 6.01 -19.76
CA ASP A 76 -6.51 7.38 -19.26
C ASP A 76 -5.65 8.25 -20.17
N PRO A 77 -6.25 8.96 -21.15
CA PRO A 77 -5.53 9.79 -22.11
C PRO A 77 -4.97 11.05 -21.44
N GLY A 78 -3.96 10.87 -20.60
CA GLY A 78 -3.20 11.94 -19.97
C GLY A 78 -1.89 12.25 -20.71
N PRO A 79 -1.21 13.35 -20.35
CA PRO A 79 0.02 13.80 -20.99
C PRO A 79 1.19 12.78 -20.91
N LEU A 80 1.10 11.82 -19.99
CA LEU A 80 2.10 10.78 -19.76
C LEU A 80 1.86 9.48 -20.57
N GLY A 81 0.76 9.41 -21.32
CA GLY A 81 0.38 8.28 -22.15
C GLY A 81 -1.00 7.73 -21.81
N PRO A 82 -1.61 6.91 -22.70
CA PRO A 82 -3.01 6.54 -22.63
C PRO A 82 -3.32 5.40 -21.65
N PHE A 83 -2.32 4.86 -20.95
CA PHE A 83 -2.50 3.74 -20.01
C PHE A 83 -2.14 4.17 -18.61
N ARG A 84 -2.98 3.84 -17.62
CA ARG A 84 -2.72 4.09 -16.19
C ARG A 84 -3.11 2.89 -15.34
N VAL A 85 -2.35 2.63 -14.28
CA VAL A 85 -2.79 1.73 -13.21
C VAL A 85 -3.67 2.48 -12.20
N THR A 86 -4.80 1.88 -11.83
CA THR A 86 -5.64 2.32 -10.73
C THR A 86 -5.76 1.23 -9.68
N THR A 87 -5.66 1.63 -8.41
CA THR A 87 -5.86 0.74 -7.26
C THR A 87 -7.34 0.47 -7.06
N LEU A 88 -7.68 -0.78 -6.79
CA LEU A 88 -9.02 -1.28 -6.48
C LEU A 88 -9.22 -1.48 -4.98
N GLY A 89 -8.14 -1.79 -4.26
CA GLY A 89 -8.14 -1.93 -2.82
C GLY A 89 -6.75 -2.36 -2.31
N TYR A 90 -6.54 -2.28 -1.01
CA TYR A 90 -5.33 -2.72 -0.35
C TYR A 90 -5.58 -3.15 1.09
N ASP A 91 -4.63 -3.93 1.60
CA ASP A 91 -4.53 -4.38 2.98
C ASP A 91 -3.04 -4.40 3.35
N TYR A 92 -2.63 -3.52 4.26
CA TYR A 92 -1.29 -3.54 4.84
C TYR A 92 -1.41 -3.62 6.35
N SER A 93 -0.68 -4.52 6.98
CA SER A 93 -0.73 -4.66 8.43
C SER A 93 0.63 -5.02 9.01
N MET A 94 0.86 -4.56 10.22
CA MET A 94 2.03 -4.96 11.01
C MET A 94 1.59 -5.70 12.25
N THR A 95 2.27 -6.80 12.53
CA THR A 95 2.03 -7.61 13.73
C THR A 95 3.30 -7.74 14.57
N LEU A 96 3.12 -7.94 15.87
CA LEU A 96 4.13 -8.47 16.78
C LEU A 96 3.55 -9.75 17.41
N GLY A 97 4.07 -10.92 17.02
CA GLY A 97 3.50 -12.20 17.40
C GLY A 97 2.09 -12.35 16.86
N ASN A 98 1.14 -12.69 17.72
CA ASN A 98 -0.26 -12.84 17.34
C ASN A 98 -1.07 -11.53 17.43
N ARG A 99 -0.40 -10.38 17.57
CA ARG A 99 -1.07 -9.08 17.76
C ARG A 99 -0.80 -8.17 16.58
N GLU A 100 -1.84 -7.86 15.82
CA GLU A 100 -1.86 -6.73 14.90
C GLU A 100 -1.69 -5.42 15.71
N LEU A 101 -0.66 -4.64 15.36
CA LEU A 101 -0.44 -3.31 15.93
C LEU A 101 -1.27 -2.26 15.21
N TRP A 102 -1.24 -2.34 13.89
CA TRP A 102 -1.99 -1.48 13.00
C TRP A 102 -2.31 -2.19 11.70
N ALA A 103 -3.39 -1.77 11.04
CA ALA A 103 -3.71 -2.18 9.68
C ALA A 103 -4.35 -1.04 8.88
N MET A 104 -3.90 -0.85 7.65
CA MET A 104 -4.38 0.13 6.69
C MET A 104 -5.19 -0.60 5.63
N HIS A 105 -6.49 -0.33 5.56
CA HIS A 105 -7.41 -1.05 4.70
C HIS A 105 -8.12 -0.11 3.72
N TRP A 106 -8.33 -0.61 2.52
CA TRP A 106 -9.33 -0.09 1.61
C TRP A 106 -9.86 -1.21 0.73
N HIS A 107 -11.12 -1.59 0.94
CA HIS A 107 -11.78 -2.69 0.23
C HIS A 107 -13.21 -2.29 -0.16
N PRO A 108 -13.39 -1.43 -1.18
CA PRO A 108 -14.70 -0.86 -1.53
C PRO A 108 -15.72 -1.90 -2.00
N GLU A 109 -15.25 -3.04 -2.52
CA GLU A 109 -16.07 -4.17 -2.98
C GLU A 109 -16.17 -5.30 -1.93
N GLY A 110 -15.60 -5.09 -0.73
CA GLY A 110 -15.61 -6.07 0.36
C GLY A 110 -16.98 -6.23 1.04
N ARG A 111 -17.11 -7.28 1.87
CA ARG A 111 -18.32 -7.57 2.66
C ARG A 111 -18.47 -6.72 3.94
N SER A 112 -17.62 -5.71 4.13
CA SER A 112 -17.69 -4.80 5.28
C SER A 112 -18.72 -3.68 5.04
N ASN A 113 -19.33 -3.20 6.12
CA ASN A 113 -20.17 -1.99 6.09
C ASN A 113 -19.33 -0.71 5.95
N PHE A 114 -18.00 -0.80 6.06
CA PHE A 114 -17.07 0.31 5.86
C PHE A 114 -16.31 0.13 4.54
N ARG A 115 -16.52 1.04 3.59
CA ARG A 115 -15.98 0.96 2.22
C ARG A 115 -14.90 2.00 1.92
N GLU A 116 -14.82 3.04 2.73
CA GLU A 116 -13.80 4.08 2.61
C GLU A 116 -12.44 3.57 3.12
N PRO A 117 -11.32 4.21 2.74
CA PRO A 117 -10.03 3.91 3.35
C PRO A 117 -10.07 4.16 4.86
N HIS A 118 -9.48 3.25 5.63
CA HIS A 118 -9.47 3.33 7.08
C HIS A 118 -8.25 2.67 7.69
N LEU A 119 -8.05 2.97 8.97
CA LEU A 119 -6.97 2.47 9.79
C LEU A 119 -7.53 1.77 11.03
N HIS A 120 -6.95 0.63 11.35
CA HIS A 120 -7.09 -0.07 12.62
C HIS A 120 -5.84 0.27 13.46
N LEU A 121 -6.01 0.74 14.69
CA LEU A 121 -4.92 0.96 15.66
C LEU A 121 -5.23 0.22 16.95
N LYS A 122 -4.34 -0.67 17.40
CA LYS A 122 -4.70 -1.56 18.52
C LYS A 122 -4.79 -0.99 19.94
N PRO A 123 -4.41 0.25 20.28
CA PRO A 123 -4.91 0.82 21.53
C PRO A 123 -6.35 1.32 21.41
N MET A 124 -6.90 1.48 20.20
CA MET A 124 -8.23 2.03 19.96
C MET A 124 -9.18 0.92 19.52
N ALA A 125 -9.73 0.25 20.52
CA ALA A 125 -10.91 -0.58 20.34
C ALA A 125 -12.16 0.27 20.61
N ASN A 126 -13.22 0.05 19.83
CA ASN A 126 -14.53 0.61 20.09
C ASN A 126 -15.13 0.03 21.40
N ALA A 127 -16.31 0.51 21.79
CA ALA A 127 -17.00 0.06 23.01
C ALA A 127 -17.25 -1.46 23.07
N GLU A 128 -17.24 -2.16 21.93
CA GLU A 128 -17.39 -3.61 21.83
C GLU A 128 -16.05 -4.38 21.75
N GLY A 129 -14.92 -3.71 21.98
CA GLY A 129 -13.58 -4.34 21.93
C GLY A 129 -13.10 -4.65 20.51
N ARG A 130 -13.76 -4.13 19.47
CA ARG A 130 -13.36 -4.30 18.07
C ARG A 130 -12.44 -3.15 17.65
N PRO A 131 -11.46 -3.38 16.77
CA PRO A 131 -10.69 -2.28 16.20
C PRO A 131 -11.60 -1.20 15.60
N GLU A 132 -11.37 0.05 15.96
CA GLU A 132 -12.12 1.17 15.38
C GLU A 132 -11.69 1.39 13.93
N HIS A 133 -12.67 1.59 13.02
CA HIS A 133 -12.39 1.95 11.64
C HIS A 133 -12.17 3.46 11.59
N LEU A 134 -10.93 3.88 11.75
CA LEU A 134 -10.58 5.31 11.71
C LEU A 134 -10.52 5.75 10.26
N PRO A 135 -11.42 6.64 9.78
CA PRO A 135 -11.40 7.06 8.39
C PRO A 135 -10.06 7.73 8.05
N THR A 136 -9.48 7.37 6.92
CA THR A 136 -8.24 7.97 6.42
C THR A 136 -8.38 8.35 4.95
N PRO A 137 -7.53 9.24 4.42
CA PRO A 137 -7.26 9.28 3.00
C PRO A 137 -6.69 7.93 2.53
N ARG A 138 -6.67 7.67 1.21
CA ARG A 138 -5.96 6.49 0.68
C ARG A 138 -4.49 6.53 1.10
N MET A 139 -4.04 5.44 1.73
CA MET A 139 -2.69 5.23 2.20
C MET A 139 -1.85 4.52 1.13
N MET A 140 -0.57 4.86 1.09
CA MET A 140 0.41 4.25 0.19
C MET A 140 1.14 3.12 0.92
N PHE A 141 1.69 2.15 0.16
CA PHE A 141 2.46 1.07 0.78
C PHE A 141 3.76 1.61 1.40
N GLU A 142 4.34 2.65 0.82
CA GLU A 142 5.45 3.42 1.35
C GLU A 142 5.20 3.88 2.79
N THR A 143 3.97 4.29 3.10
CA THR A 143 3.59 4.72 4.45
C THR A 143 3.57 3.53 5.42
N ALA A 144 3.13 2.34 4.97
CA ALA A 144 3.21 1.11 5.77
C ALA A 144 4.66 0.70 6.05
N VAL A 145 5.56 0.85 5.06
CA VAL A 145 7.01 0.61 5.23
C VAL A 145 7.62 1.59 6.24
N ARG A 146 7.30 2.88 6.11
CA ARG A 146 7.73 3.92 7.05
C ARG A 146 7.29 3.60 8.48
N TRP A 147 6.01 3.25 8.67
CA TRP A 147 5.50 2.90 9.98
C TRP A 147 6.18 1.66 10.55
N ALA A 148 6.44 0.62 9.75
CA ALA A 148 7.19 -0.53 10.25
C ALA A 148 8.54 -0.12 10.85
N ILE A 149 9.28 0.78 10.18
CA ILE A 149 10.56 1.33 10.65
C ILE A 149 10.37 2.16 11.92
N GLU A 150 9.41 3.08 11.93
CA GLU A 150 9.12 3.94 13.09
C GLU A 150 8.64 3.16 14.32
N PHE A 151 8.01 2.01 14.13
CA PHE A 151 7.63 1.07 15.18
C PHE A 151 8.77 0.11 15.61
N GLY A 152 9.98 0.34 15.10
CA GLY A 152 11.21 -0.30 15.57
C GLY A 152 11.78 -1.38 14.65
N ALA A 153 11.25 -1.54 13.43
CA ALA A 153 11.94 -2.34 12.43
C ALA A 153 13.23 -1.62 12.00
N GLU A 154 14.31 -2.37 11.87
CA GLU A 154 15.58 -1.85 11.41
C GLU A 154 15.63 -1.86 9.86
N PRO A 155 15.87 -0.70 9.22
CA PRO A 155 15.97 -0.63 7.78
C PRO A 155 17.27 -1.26 7.27
N ILE A 156 17.22 -1.92 6.12
CA ILE A 156 18.41 -2.42 5.40
C ILE A 156 19.21 -1.26 4.84
N MET A 157 18.52 -0.23 4.34
CA MET A 157 19.12 0.91 3.67
C MET A 157 19.23 2.10 4.64
N PRO A 158 20.41 2.68 4.87
CA PRO A 158 20.56 3.86 5.73
C PRO A 158 19.78 5.08 5.22
N THR A 159 19.62 5.21 3.90
CA THR A 159 18.90 6.28 3.22
C THR A 159 17.42 5.95 2.98
N TRP A 160 16.83 5.08 3.81
CA TRP A 160 15.44 4.64 3.66
C TRP A 160 14.47 5.83 3.61
N ASP A 161 14.69 6.87 4.41
CA ASP A 161 13.78 8.02 4.48
C ASP A 161 13.73 8.79 3.15
N ASP A 162 14.88 8.98 2.51
CA ASP A 162 14.97 9.58 1.18
C ASP A 162 14.30 8.71 0.12
N ILE A 163 14.50 7.39 0.18
CA ILE A 163 13.89 6.43 -0.75
C ILE A 163 12.36 6.45 -0.63
N LEU A 164 11.83 6.42 0.60
CA LEU A 164 10.39 6.49 0.84
C LEU A 164 9.83 7.83 0.41
N SER A 165 10.48 8.94 0.75
CA SER A 165 10.06 10.27 0.34
C SER A 165 10.02 10.46 -1.19
N ASP A 166 11.01 9.93 -1.91
CA ASP A 166 11.05 9.97 -3.38
C ASP A 166 9.93 9.12 -4.02
N THR A 167 9.73 7.91 -3.50
CA THR A 167 8.70 6.98 -4.02
C THR A 167 7.28 7.47 -3.76
N GLU A 168 7.02 8.07 -2.59
CA GLU A 168 5.74 8.71 -2.25
C GLU A 168 5.44 9.92 -3.15
N GLN A 169 6.43 10.77 -3.41
CA GLN A 169 6.24 11.94 -4.27
C GLN A 169 5.84 11.56 -5.70
N GLY A 170 6.40 10.48 -6.24
CA GLY A 170 6.00 9.94 -7.55
C GLY A 170 4.51 9.57 -7.59
N HIS A 171 3.99 8.99 -6.52
CA HIS A 171 2.57 8.69 -6.38
C HIS A 171 1.71 9.95 -6.23
N VAL A 172 2.12 10.90 -5.38
CA VAL A 172 1.37 12.15 -5.14
C VAL A 172 1.26 12.99 -6.41
N ARG A 173 2.31 13.06 -7.23
CA ARG A 173 2.30 13.81 -8.51
C ARG A 173 1.37 13.22 -9.56
N HIS A 174 1.03 11.94 -9.45
CA HIS A 174 0.29 11.22 -10.48
C HIS A 174 -1.06 10.65 -10.00
N ARG A 175 -1.46 10.93 -8.76
CA ARG A 175 -2.76 10.51 -8.23
C ARG A 175 -3.87 11.45 -8.71
N THR A 176 -5.01 10.88 -9.06
CA THR A 176 -6.23 11.63 -9.41
C THR A 176 -7.23 11.71 -8.26
N TRP A 177 -6.83 11.28 -7.05
CA TRP A 177 -7.74 11.00 -5.93
C TRP A 177 -7.51 11.88 -4.69
N SER A 178 -6.98 13.10 -4.83
CA SER A 178 -6.88 14.02 -3.70
C SER A 178 -7.84 15.19 -3.84
N GLN A 179 -9.03 15.06 -3.26
CA GLN A 179 -9.70 16.20 -2.61
C GLN A 179 -9.21 16.27 -1.17
N ARG A 180 -8.96 17.49 -0.68
CA ARG A 180 -8.55 17.71 0.71
C ARG A 180 -9.76 17.42 1.59
N ILE A 181 -9.55 16.89 2.79
CA ILE A 181 -10.64 16.74 3.80
C ILE A 181 -11.36 18.09 4.06
N ARG A 182 -10.69 19.23 3.81
CA ARG A 182 -11.29 20.58 3.91
C ARG A 182 -12.42 20.86 2.92
N ASP A 183 -12.58 20.06 1.87
CA ASP A 183 -13.61 20.28 0.85
C ASP A 183 -14.94 19.55 1.19
N LEU A 184 -14.98 18.82 2.32
CA LEU A 184 -16.14 18.02 2.76
C LEU A 184 -16.89 18.59 3.98
N ILE A 185 -16.49 19.77 4.48
CA ILE A 185 -17.21 20.46 5.55
C ILE A 185 -17.82 21.73 4.94
N PRO A 186 -19.16 21.82 4.80
CA PRO A 186 -19.81 23.07 4.47
C PRO A 186 -19.52 24.09 5.58
N SER A 187 -19.07 25.29 5.19
CA SER A 187 -18.98 26.47 6.05
C SER A 187 -20.34 26.89 6.60
#